data_AF-K2A546-F1
#
_entry.id   AF-K2A546-F1
#
_cell.length_a   1.000
_cell.length_b   1.000
_cell.length_c   1.000
_cell.angle_alpha   90.00
_cell.angle_beta   90.00
_cell.angle_gamma   90.00
#
_symmetry.space_group_name_H-M   'P 1'
#
loop_
_entity.id
_entity.type
_entity.pdbx_description
1 polymer ?
#
loop_
_entity_poly.entity_id
_entity_poly.type
_entity_poly.pdbx_seq_one_letter_code
_entity_poly.pdbx_strand_id
1 'polypeptide(L)'
;MKYQINTTNYVIKSIIVSLLLLFSAQCFAVIFIDVDTFDAAKSFNNPTHKGKGIRVCIFDTSLNTKSPKLPPRYESINYYAHPEKSTTEDIYKHSIPRKDLYTDIVVTCGGNITIPTKFTTNPSQGNDSYIIRTNVIGGKIIHGAKEITENIFKRGPNNQEYPHSITSSSTIIEQLNNCHKRNYGTDFIVNLHHNKDYDQLSFDKLSNPEKGQIGELAMEYVMISYGYNNKFDSQNGSGQGIDGIFSDNSKNSELFLTESKCQGSSIKQNSAKAIMEHYLSVPLTISRLDKISPKAAQDEIRALLKKAFKIACRVKVDGYCEFLVEPFDFDKEIAKLRNTMSSSSSSAVDPNSEWKITLPDGTIHAFESEDNYISYIEKFWDSLTENGIKIIREKLEKLALKDDPYATASTIDVLKKESEPLAERK
;
A
#
# COMPACT_ATOMS: atom_id res chain seq x y z
N MET A 1 7.41 -60.32 -24.16
CA MET A 1 7.82 -58.94 -24.54
C MET A 1 7.56 -58.03 -23.35
N LYS A 2 8.60 -57.68 -22.58
CA LYS A 2 8.48 -56.83 -21.39
C LYS A 2 8.56 -55.36 -21.81
N TYR A 3 7.49 -54.60 -21.60
CA TYR A 3 7.51 -53.14 -21.70
C TYR A 3 8.31 -52.57 -20.51
N GLN A 4 9.61 -52.34 -20.70
CA GLN A 4 10.37 -51.45 -19.82
C GLN A 4 9.96 -50.02 -20.16
N ILE A 5 8.97 -49.51 -19.41
CA ILE A 5 8.59 -48.10 -19.48
C ILE A 5 9.77 -47.28 -18.98
N ASN A 6 10.15 -46.30 -19.79
CA ASN A 6 11.33 -45.47 -19.70
C ASN A 6 11.22 -44.43 -18.55
N THR A 7 11.06 -44.91 -17.31
CA THR A 7 10.87 -44.11 -16.08
C THR A 7 11.99 -43.10 -15.86
N THR A 8 13.21 -43.44 -16.25
CA THR A 8 14.40 -42.58 -16.10
C THR A 8 14.27 -41.29 -16.92
N ASN A 9 13.68 -41.35 -18.13
CA ASN A 9 13.49 -40.18 -18.98
C ASN A 9 12.39 -39.22 -18.45
N TYR A 10 11.38 -39.75 -17.77
CA TYR A 10 10.34 -38.93 -17.13
C TYR A 10 10.87 -38.22 -15.88
N VAL A 11 11.64 -38.92 -15.04
CA VAL A 11 12.23 -38.34 -13.83
C VAL A 11 13.23 -37.24 -14.20
N ILE A 12 14.10 -37.46 -15.19
CA ILE A 12 15.07 -36.46 -15.64
C ILE A 12 14.37 -35.24 -16.25
N LYS A 13 13.34 -35.43 -17.11
CA LYS A 13 12.56 -34.30 -17.64
C LYS A 13 11.83 -33.53 -16.54
N SER A 14 11.26 -34.23 -15.55
CA SER A 14 10.59 -33.58 -14.41
C SER A 14 11.59 -32.79 -13.57
N ILE A 15 12.79 -33.32 -13.30
CA ILE A 15 13.84 -32.62 -12.55
C ILE A 15 14.35 -31.41 -13.34
N ILE A 16 14.55 -31.52 -14.66
CA ILE A 16 15.00 -30.42 -15.50
C ILE A 16 13.94 -29.32 -15.58
N VAL A 17 12.65 -29.67 -15.72
CA VAL A 17 11.54 -28.70 -15.71
C VAL A 17 11.40 -28.05 -14.33
N SER A 18 11.51 -28.81 -13.24
CA SER A 18 11.51 -28.26 -11.88
C SER A 18 12.73 -27.38 -11.61
N LEU A 19 13.93 -27.73 -12.08
CA LEU A 19 15.12 -26.88 -12.00
C LEU A 19 14.94 -25.60 -12.83
N LEU A 20 14.44 -25.71 -14.06
CA LEU A 20 14.17 -24.54 -14.92
C LEU A 20 13.10 -23.62 -14.32
N LEU A 21 12.07 -24.18 -13.67
CA LEU A 21 11.05 -23.41 -12.94
C LEU A 21 11.62 -22.78 -11.66
N LEU A 22 12.54 -23.46 -10.97
CA LEU A 22 13.26 -22.92 -9.81
C LEU A 22 14.23 -21.79 -10.21
N PHE A 23 14.77 -21.80 -11.44
CA PHE A 23 15.61 -20.73 -11.97
C PHE A 23 14.81 -19.59 -12.62
N SER A 24 13.56 -19.81 -13.04
CA SER A 24 12.67 -18.75 -13.55
C SER A 24 11.94 -17.96 -12.46
N ALA A 25 12.01 -18.40 -11.21
CA ALA A 25 11.39 -17.74 -10.05
C ALA A 25 12.31 -16.72 -9.36
N GLN A 26 13.25 -16.12 -10.09
CA GLN A 26 14.05 -15.02 -9.56
C GLN A 26 13.15 -13.79 -9.45
N CYS A 27 12.89 -13.34 -8.22
CA CYS A 27 12.44 -11.98 -7.95
C CYS A 27 13.33 -11.02 -8.75
N PHE A 28 12.74 -10.23 -9.64
CA PHE A 28 13.53 -9.29 -10.42
C PHE A 28 13.94 -8.15 -9.51
N ALA A 29 15.24 -8.01 -9.30
CA ALA A 29 15.84 -6.85 -8.67
C ALA A 29 15.60 -5.64 -9.59
N VAL A 30 14.70 -4.75 -9.19
CA VAL A 30 14.36 -3.55 -9.94
C VAL A 30 14.65 -2.32 -9.09
N ILE A 31 15.45 -1.40 -9.64
CA ILE A 31 15.60 -0.06 -9.08
C ILE A 31 14.54 0.85 -9.68
N PHE A 32 13.74 1.47 -8.84
CA PHE A 32 12.79 2.50 -9.21
C PHE A 32 13.39 3.87 -8.97
N ILE A 33 13.26 4.75 -9.96
CA ILE A 33 13.55 6.18 -9.84
C ILE A 33 12.29 6.93 -10.23
N ASP A 34 11.59 7.45 -9.24
CA ASP A 34 10.30 8.09 -9.40
C ASP A 34 10.42 9.59 -9.10
N VAL A 35 9.95 10.39 -10.04
CA VAL A 35 9.98 11.85 -9.97
C VAL A 35 8.54 12.36 -9.91
N ASP A 36 8.18 13.03 -8.84
CA ASP A 36 6.82 13.52 -8.60
C ASP A 36 6.84 14.92 -8.01
N THR A 37 5.71 15.63 -8.04
CA THR A 37 5.56 16.93 -7.40
C THR A 37 5.25 16.79 -5.91
N PHE A 38 5.64 17.79 -5.12
CA PHE A 38 5.21 17.90 -3.73
C PHE A 38 4.83 19.35 -3.37
N ASP A 39 4.10 19.49 -2.27
CA ASP A 39 3.75 20.78 -1.65
C ASP A 39 4.36 20.81 -0.25
N ALA A 40 5.34 21.70 -0.04
CA ALA A 40 6.11 21.75 1.19
C ALA A 40 5.24 21.92 2.45
N ALA A 41 4.15 22.69 2.34
CA ALA A 41 3.23 22.93 3.46
C ALA A 41 2.43 21.67 3.83
N LYS A 42 2.24 20.76 2.87
CA LYS A 42 1.62 19.46 3.10
C LYS A 42 2.62 18.39 3.45
N SER A 43 3.87 18.51 3.01
CA SER A 43 4.88 17.45 3.13
C SER A 43 5.71 17.52 4.41
N PHE A 44 5.85 18.70 5.02
CA PHE A 44 6.71 18.89 6.20
C PHE A 44 5.96 19.48 7.39
N ASN A 45 6.31 19.05 8.60
CA ASN A 45 5.76 19.60 9.86
C ASN A 45 6.36 20.96 10.26
N ASN A 46 7.06 21.65 9.35
CA ASN A 46 7.74 22.90 9.64
C ASN A 46 7.21 24.05 8.76
N PRO A 47 6.58 25.09 9.36
CA PRO A 47 5.95 26.19 8.62
C PRO A 47 6.93 27.11 7.87
N THR A 48 8.24 26.96 8.09
CA THR A 48 9.26 27.73 7.36
C THR A 48 9.49 27.23 5.94
N HIS A 49 9.15 25.97 5.63
CA HIS A 49 9.24 25.45 4.27
C HIS A 49 7.92 25.69 3.54
N LYS A 50 7.94 26.61 2.57
CA LYS A 50 6.79 26.94 1.74
C LYS A 50 7.11 26.69 0.27
N GLY A 51 6.06 26.49 -0.53
CA GLY A 51 6.19 26.34 -1.97
C GLY A 51 6.01 24.91 -2.47
N LYS A 52 6.13 24.75 -3.77
CA LYS A 52 6.04 23.47 -4.47
C LYS A 52 7.42 23.05 -4.93
N GLY A 53 7.59 21.76 -5.22
CA GLY A 53 8.85 21.25 -5.72
C GLY A 53 8.71 19.89 -6.37
N ILE A 54 9.85 19.26 -6.61
CA ILE A 54 9.95 17.88 -7.08
C ILE A 54 10.54 17.00 -5.99
N ARG A 55 9.89 15.86 -5.76
CA ARG A 55 10.39 14.74 -4.97
C ARG A 55 10.99 13.72 -5.92
N VAL A 56 12.21 13.27 -5.64
CA VAL A 56 12.86 12.16 -6.32
C VAL A 56 13.04 11.02 -5.34
N CYS A 57 12.38 9.90 -5.60
CA CYS A 57 12.45 8.69 -4.82
C CYS A 57 13.29 7.65 -5.57
N ILE A 58 14.31 7.10 -4.90
CA ILE A 58 15.02 5.91 -5.37
C ILE A 58 14.66 4.76 -4.45
N PHE A 59 14.07 3.70 -5.03
CA PHE A 59 13.61 2.53 -4.29
C PHE A 59 14.18 1.26 -4.91
N ASP A 60 14.77 0.42 -4.08
CA ASP A 60 15.37 -0.84 -4.47
C ASP A 60 14.44 -1.98 -4.07
N THR A 61 13.89 -2.70 -5.07
CA THR A 61 13.10 -3.92 -4.83
C THR A 61 13.96 -5.17 -4.74
N SER A 62 15.27 -5.05 -4.93
CA SER A 62 16.17 -6.19 -4.94
C SER A 62 16.16 -6.90 -3.59
N LEU A 63 15.61 -8.11 -3.62
CA LEU A 63 15.81 -9.06 -2.56
C LEU A 63 17.23 -9.61 -2.70
N ASN A 64 18.19 -8.99 -2.01
CA ASN A 64 19.57 -9.42 -2.11
C ASN A 64 19.68 -10.91 -1.75
N THR A 65 20.04 -11.76 -2.70
CA THR A 65 20.12 -13.21 -2.50
C THR A 65 21.34 -13.63 -1.67
N LYS A 66 22.27 -12.69 -1.40
CA LYS A 66 23.38 -12.91 -0.47
C LYS A 66 22.83 -12.90 0.95
N SER A 67 23.18 -13.94 1.71
CA SER A 67 22.79 -14.03 3.13
C SER A 67 23.35 -12.84 3.91
N PRO A 68 22.51 -12.07 4.62
CA PRO A 68 21.06 -12.23 4.79
C PRO A 68 20.24 -11.51 3.70
N LYS A 69 19.11 -12.12 3.30
CA LYS A 69 18.14 -11.50 2.38
C LYS A 69 17.71 -10.14 2.89
N LEU A 70 18.04 -9.09 2.14
CA LEU A 70 17.64 -7.72 2.48
C LEU A 70 16.24 -7.45 1.92
N PRO A 71 15.32 -6.86 2.71
CA PRO A 71 14.03 -6.44 2.21
C PRO A 71 14.16 -5.28 1.21
N PRO A 72 13.12 -5.04 0.38
CA PRO A 72 12.97 -3.82 -0.38
C PRO A 72 13.12 -2.57 0.51
N ARG A 73 13.70 -1.50 -0.05
CA ARG A 73 14.00 -0.29 0.73
C ARG A 73 14.06 0.96 -0.14
N TYR A 74 13.84 2.11 0.49
CA TYR A 74 14.28 3.38 -0.06
C TYR A 74 15.80 3.51 0.04
N GLU A 75 16.44 3.89 -1.05
CA GLU A 75 17.86 4.28 -1.06
C GLU A 75 18.02 5.77 -0.81
N SER A 76 17.12 6.59 -1.38
CA SER A 76 17.08 8.03 -1.14
C SER A 76 15.68 8.60 -1.41
N ILE A 77 15.28 9.60 -0.63
CA ILE A 77 14.14 10.46 -0.92
C ILE A 77 14.64 11.91 -0.82
N ASN A 78 14.65 12.59 -1.95
CA ASN A 78 15.18 13.94 -2.08
C ASN A 78 14.07 14.88 -2.51
N TYR A 79 13.95 16.03 -1.85
CA TYR A 79 12.98 17.07 -2.11
C TYR A 79 13.70 18.31 -2.65
N TYR A 80 13.29 18.78 -3.81
CA TYR A 80 13.86 19.94 -4.49
C TYR A 80 12.79 21.00 -4.61
N ALA A 81 12.81 21.97 -3.70
CA ALA A 81 11.87 23.08 -3.73
C ALA A 81 12.12 23.97 -4.96
N HIS A 82 11.04 24.40 -5.62
CA HIS A 82 11.16 25.39 -6.69
C HIS A 82 11.60 26.73 -6.10
N PRO A 83 12.50 27.46 -6.76
CA PRO A 83 12.87 28.79 -6.29
C PRO A 83 11.66 29.73 -6.36
N GLU A 84 11.39 30.46 -5.28
CA GLU A 84 10.17 31.28 -5.08
C GLU A 84 9.88 32.30 -6.19
N LYS A 85 10.90 32.73 -6.94
CA LYS A 85 10.81 33.76 -8.00
C LYS A 85 11.02 33.21 -9.41
N SER A 86 10.99 31.90 -9.60
CA SER A 86 11.24 31.29 -10.92
C SER A 86 10.05 31.48 -11.83
N THR A 87 10.28 31.86 -13.08
CA THR A 87 9.25 31.70 -14.11
C THR A 87 9.04 30.21 -14.40
N THR A 88 7.89 29.86 -15.00
CA THR A 88 7.65 28.48 -15.46
C THR A 88 8.79 27.98 -16.35
N GLU A 89 9.31 28.84 -17.24
CA GLU A 89 10.41 28.48 -18.14
C GLU A 89 11.73 28.23 -17.40
N ASP A 90 12.00 28.98 -16.33
CA ASP A 90 13.17 28.76 -15.48
C ASP A 90 13.08 27.38 -14.80
N ILE A 91 11.91 27.00 -14.29
CA ILE A 91 11.69 25.70 -13.62
C ILE A 91 12.02 24.53 -14.56
N TYR A 92 11.64 24.59 -15.84
CA TYR A 92 11.92 23.48 -16.77
C TYR A 92 13.41 23.31 -17.13
N LYS A 93 14.20 24.38 -17.04
CA LYS A 93 15.62 24.40 -17.45
C LYS A 93 16.59 24.15 -16.30
N HIS A 94 16.22 24.44 -15.06
CA HIS A 94 17.11 24.23 -13.91
C HIS A 94 17.29 22.74 -13.62
N SER A 95 18.54 22.27 -13.67
CA SER A 95 18.89 20.88 -13.34
C SER A 95 19.05 20.70 -11.84
N ILE A 96 18.59 19.54 -11.36
CA ILE A 96 18.77 19.09 -9.98
C ILE A 96 20.25 18.69 -9.75
N PRO A 97 20.85 19.00 -8.60
CA PRO A 97 22.22 18.58 -8.28
C PRO A 97 22.43 17.07 -8.41
N ARG A 98 23.50 16.66 -9.08
CA ARG A 98 23.82 15.24 -9.38
C ARG A 98 24.24 14.40 -8.18
N LYS A 99 24.58 15.02 -7.04
CA LYS A 99 25.19 14.32 -5.89
C LYS A 99 24.25 13.30 -5.25
N ASP A 100 22.95 13.40 -5.51
CA ASP A 100 21.92 12.60 -4.86
C ASP A 100 21.18 11.67 -5.85
N LEU A 101 21.73 11.51 -7.06
CA LEU A 101 21.22 10.63 -8.12
C LEU A 101 22.36 9.71 -8.59
N TYR A 102 22.01 8.60 -9.23
CA TYR A 102 22.98 7.88 -10.06
C TYR A 102 23.63 8.89 -11.02
N THR A 103 24.98 8.96 -11.03
CA THR A 103 25.80 10.10 -11.50
C THR A 103 25.51 10.60 -12.91
N ASP A 104 24.78 9.80 -13.67
CA ASP A 104 24.57 9.90 -15.10
C ASP A 104 23.13 10.34 -15.47
N ILE A 105 22.17 10.28 -14.53
CA ILE A 105 20.81 10.77 -14.75
C ILE A 105 20.75 12.27 -14.46
N VAL A 106 20.08 13.00 -15.35
CA VAL A 106 19.77 14.42 -15.14
C VAL A 106 18.27 14.59 -14.98
N VAL A 107 17.84 15.15 -13.85
CA VAL A 107 16.45 15.54 -13.60
C VAL A 107 16.38 17.07 -13.60
N THR A 108 15.37 17.67 -14.23
CA THR A 108 15.12 19.11 -14.13
C THR A 108 14.01 19.41 -13.13
N CYS A 109 13.95 20.65 -12.64
CA CYS A 109 12.86 21.11 -11.78
C CYS A 109 11.48 21.10 -12.47
N GLY A 110 11.41 20.89 -13.79
CA GLY A 110 10.16 20.64 -14.53
C GLY A 110 9.82 19.16 -14.69
N GLY A 111 10.58 18.25 -14.07
CA GLY A 111 10.32 16.81 -14.10
C GLY A 111 10.79 16.11 -15.37
N ASN A 112 11.58 16.78 -16.21
CA ASN A 112 12.23 16.11 -17.33
C ASN A 112 13.38 15.25 -16.83
N ILE A 113 13.46 14.02 -17.33
CA ILE A 113 14.50 13.06 -16.96
C ILE A 113 15.29 12.71 -18.21
N THR A 114 16.60 12.94 -18.18
CA THR A 114 17.53 12.53 -19.24
C THR A 114 18.38 11.37 -18.76
N ILE A 115 18.34 10.27 -19.50
CA ILE A 115 19.01 9.00 -19.23
C ILE A 115 20.03 8.78 -20.38
N PRO A 116 21.32 8.58 -20.09
CA PRO A 116 22.29 8.29 -21.14
C PRO A 116 22.08 6.90 -21.73
N THR A 117 22.52 6.71 -22.98
CA THR A 117 22.39 5.45 -23.72
C THR A 117 22.99 4.25 -22.97
N LYS A 118 24.08 4.50 -22.23
CA LYS A 118 24.77 3.55 -21.37
C LYS A 118 24.57 3.96 -19.91
N PHE A 119 23.38 3.70 -19.39
CA PHE A 119 23.07 3.86 -17.98
C PHE A 119 23.12 2.51 -17.27
N THR A 120 23.70 2.48 -16.07
CA THR A 120 23.68 1.34 -15.16
C THR A 120 23.47 1.84 -13.74
N THR A 121 22.57 1.20 -12.99
CA THR A 121 22.34 1.51 -11.57
C THR A 121 23.46 0.97 -10.69
N ASN A 122 24.25 0.00 -11.16
CA ASN A 122 25.43 -0.47 -10.45
C ASN A 122 26.59 -0.75 -11.43
N PRO A 123 27.60 0.14 -11.49
CA PRO A 123 28.77 -0.03 -12.36
C PRO A 123 29.51 -1.36 -12.14
N SER A 124 29.37 -1.95 -10.95
CA SER A 124 30.04 -3.20 -10.57
C SER A 124 29.22 -4.46 -10.87
N GLN A 125 27.93 -4.35 -11.23
CA GLN A 125 27.05 -5.50 -11.47
C GLN A 125 26.42 -5.56 -12.87
N GLY A 126 26.42 -4.46 -13.64
CA GLY A 126 26.22 -4.44 -15.10
C GLY A 126 24.89 -4.97 -15.66
N ASN A 127 24.00 -5.51 -14.83
CA ASN A 127 22.83 -6.32 -15.23
C ASN A 127 21.56 -5.95 -14.47
N ASP A 128 21.48 -4.77 -13.88
CA ASP A 128 20.32 -4.39 -13.08
C ASP A 128 19.14 -4.00 -13.97
N SER A 129 17.94 -4.40 -13.54
CA SER A 129 16.70 -3.90 -14.13
C SER A 129 16.34 -2.58 -13.45
N TYR A 130 15.79 -1.64 -14.21
CA TYR A 130 15.34 -0.37 -13.65
C TYR A 130 14.09 0.16 -14.31
N ILE A 131 13.32 0.91 -13.52
CA ILE A 131 12.12 1.61 -13.95
C ILE A 131 12.26 3.08 -13.55
N ILE A 132 12.15 3.97 -14.52
CA ILE A 132 12.23 5.41 -14.33
C ILE A 132 10.89 6.02 -14.68
N ARG A 133 10.32 6.86 -13.80
CA ARG A 133 9.00 7.46 -13.99
C ARG A 133 9.01 8.94 -13.68
N THR A 134 8.18 9.69 -14.38
CA THR A 134 7.86 11.09 -14.05
C THR A 134 6.35 11.28 -13.99
N ASN A 135 5.85 11.70 -12.83
CA ASN A 135 4.45 12.04 -12.60
C ASN A 135 4.21 13.56 -12.69
N VAL A 136 5.26 14.33 -13.02
CA VAL A 136 5.16 15.78 -13.20
C VAL A 136 4.41 16.07 -14.51
N ILE A 137 3.38 16.91 -14.43
CA ILE A 137 2.59 17.32 -15.61
C ILE A 137 3.51 17.97 -16.65
N GLY A 138 3.55 17.39 -17.85
CA GLY A 138 4.42 17.86 -18.94
C GLY A 138 5.89 17.42 -18.83
N GLY A 139 6.25 16.67 -17.78
CA GLY A 139 7.54 16.04 -17.64
C GLY A 139 7.76 14.97 -18.71
N LYS A 140 8.97 14.91 -19.24
CA LYS A 140 9.36 14.01 -20.33
C LYS A 140 10.52 13.13 -19.93
N ILE A 141 10.57 11.91 -20.46
CA ILE A 141 11.73 11.04 -20.33
C ILE A 141 12.48 11.01 -21.67
N ILE A 142 13.78 11.30 -21.63
CA ILE A 142 14.68 11.29 -22.79
C ILE A 142 15.73 10.21 -22.52
N HIS A 143 15.83 9.22 -23.40
CA HIS A 143 16.84 8.17 -23.34
C HIS A 143 17.77 8.25 -24.55
N GLY A 144 19.05 8.57 -24.31
CA GLY A 144 19.99 8.93 -25.37
C GLY A 144 19.51 10.17 -26.12
N ALA A 145 19.19 10.02 -27.40
CA ALA A 145 18.63 11.07 -28.25
C ALA A 145 17.12 10.93 -28.51
N LYS A 146 16.45 9.95 -27.86
CA LYS A 146 15.06 9.60 -28.12
C LYS A 146 14.18 10.02 -26.94
N GLU A 147 13.14 10.79 -27.22
CA GLU A 147 12.04 11.01 -26.29
C GLU A 147 11.21 9.72 -26.16
N ILE A 148 10.96 9.31 -24.93
CA ILE A 148 10.06 8.22 -24.59
C ILE A 148 8.67 8.82 -24.47
N THR A 149 7.72 8.30 -25.24
CA THR A 149 6.34 8.80 -25.30
C THR A 149 5.53 8.47 -24.06
N GLU A 150 5.96 7.47 -23.31
CA GLU A 150 5.39 7.10 -22.02
C GLU A 150 6.12 7.80 -20.88
N ASN A 151 5.39 8.14 -19.83
CA ASN A 151 5.97 8.70 -18.59
C ASN A 151 6.71 7.65 -17.75
N ILE A 152 6.97 6.47 -18.32
CA ILE A 152 7.63 5.34 -17.70
C ILE A 152 8.64 4.78 -18.71
N PHE A 153 9.89 4.65 -18.30
CA PHE A 153 10.92 3.96 -19.06
C PHE A 153 11.40 2.73 -18.30
N LYS A 154 11.41 1.57 -18.96
CA LYS A 154 11.69 0.27 -18.36
C LYS A 154 12.84 -0.40 -19.09
N ARG A 155 13.83 -0.90 -18.35
CA ARG A 155 14.98 -1.61 -18.94
C ARG A 155 15.30 -2.85 -18.13
N GLY A 156 15.41 -3.98 -18.82
CA GLY A 156 15.85 -5.23 -18.24
C GLY A 156 17.36 -5.46 -18.34
N PRO A 157 17.83 -6.64 -17.87
CA PRO A 157 19.20 -7.07 -18.06
C PRO A 157 19.53 -7.14 -19.57
N ASN A 158 20.76 -6.80 -19.95
CA ASN A 158 21.21 -6.78 -21.36
C ASN A 158 20.52 -5.75 -22.29
N ASN A 159 19.97 -4.67 -21.74
CA ASN A 159 19.43 -3.54 -22.51
C ASN A 159 18.21 -3.85 -23.39
N GLN A 160 17.45 -4.91 -23.07
CA GLN A 160 16.19 -5.21 -23.74
C GLN A 160 15.02 -4.49 -23.06
N GLU A 161 14.06 -4.04 -23.87
CA GLU A 161 12.76 -3.56 -23.35
C GLU A 161 12.05 -4.73 -22.65
N TYR A 162 11.55 -4.46 -21.45
CA TYR A 162 11.28 -5.46 -20.42
C TYR A 162 9.85 -6.04 -20.50
N PRO A 163 9.63 -7.31 -20.89
CA PRO A 163 8.35 -7.97 -20.68
C PRO A 163 8.23 -8.35 -19.20
N HIS A 164 7.22 -7.83 -18.49
CA HIS A 164 6.96 -8.23 -17.10
C HIS A 164 6.48 -9.69 -17.08
N SER A 165 7.30 -10.62 -16.61
CA SER A 165 6.79 -11.94 -16.21
C SER A 165 6.08 -11.80 -14.88
N ILE A 166 4.81 -12.22 -14.84
CA ILE A 166 4.00 -12.23 -13.62
C ILE A 166 4.59 -13.25 -12.64
N THR A 167 4.95 -12.80 -11.45
CA THR A 167 5.41 -13.66 -10.36
C THR A 167 4.21 -14.26 -9.65
N SER A 168 4.20 -15.57 -9.40
CA SER A 168 3.08 -16.21 -8.73
C SER A 168 2.98 -15.78 -7.26
N SER A 169 1.76 -15.65 -6.75
CA SER A 169 1.45 -15.37 -5.34
C SER A 169 2.21 -16.25 -4.35
N SER A 170 2.35 -17.54 -4.62
CA SER A 170 3.13 -18.46 -3.77
C SER A 170 4.58 -18.01 -3.58
N THR A 171 5.22 -17.52 -4.65
CA THR A 171 6.59 -17.03 -4.63
C THR A 171 6.67 -15.68 -3.94
N ILE A 172 5.69 -14.79 -4.16
CA ILE A 172 5.60 -13.51 -3.44
C ILE A 172 5.47 -13.74 -1.93
N ILE A 173 4.58 -14.64 -1.51
CA ILE A 173 4.38 -15.03 -0.10
C ILE A 173 5.70 -15.53 0.49
N GLU A 174 6.36 -16.48 -0.18
CA GLU A 174 7.63 -17.02 0.27
C GLU A 174 8.72 -15.94 0.39
N GLN A 175 8.81 -15.05 -0.59
CA GLN A 175 9.85 -14.04 -0.65
C GLN A 175 9.63 -12.94 0.39
N LEU A 176 8.43 -12.34 0.42
CA LEU A 176 8.12 -11.21 1.30
C LEU A 176 7.96 -11.63 2.77
N ASN A 177 7.32 -12.77 3.07
CA ASN A 177 7.16 -13.21 4.47
C ASN A 177 8.47 -13.74 5.09
N ASN A 178 9.49 -14.01 4.29
CA ASN A 178 10.81 -14.36 4.82
C ASN A 178 11.72 -13.13 5.00
N CYS A 179 11.25 -11.94 4.61
CA CYS A 179 11.96 -10.67 4.83
C CYS A 179 11.67 -10.10 6.22
N HIS A 180 12.07 -10.83 7.26
CA HIS A 180 11.93 -10.37 8.63
C HIS A 180 13.29 -10.32 9.36
N LYS A 181 13.36 -9.41 10.34
CA LYS A 181 14.24 -9.45 11.53
C LYS A 181 15.54 -8.64 11.54
N ARG A 182 15.61 -7.41 11.02
CA ARG A 182 16.62 -6.45 11.54
C ARG A 182 16.14 -4.99 11.61
N ASN A 183 16.57 -4.31 12.66
CA ASN A 183 16.83 -2.87 12.64
C ASN A 183 18.16 -2.71 11.90
N TYR A 184 18.15 -2.13 10.70
CA TYR A 184 19.33 -2.11 9.83
C TYR A 184 20.22 -0.87 10.04
N GLY A 185 19.93 -0.04 11.04
CA GLY A 185 20.79 1.07 11.45
C GLY A 185 20.04 2.38 11.64
N THR A 186 20.78 3.48 11.46
CA THR A 186 20.37 4.87 11.63
C THR A 186 19.16 5.25 10.77
N ASP A 187 18.40 6.24 11.24
CA ASP A 187 17.28 6.81 10.51
C ASP A 187 17.71 7.21 9.09
N PHE A 188 16.85 6.89 8.14
CA PHE A 188 16.92 7.33 6.77
C PHE A 188 16.84 8.85 6.73
N ILE A 189 17.84 9.46 6.09
CA ILE A 189 17.93 10.91 5.97
C ILE A 189 17.15 11.32 4.73
N VAL A 190 16.21 12.22 4.93
CA VAL A 190 15.51 12.92 3.85
C VAL A 190 16.28 14.18 3.53
N ASN A 191 16.55 14.44 2.26
CA ASN A 191 17.28 15.62 1.86
C ASN A 191 16.32 16.67 1.30
N LEU A 192 16.37 17.89 1.83
CA LEU A 192 15.65 19.03 1.29
C LEU A 192 16.65 20.03 0.71
N HIS A 193 16.48 20.34 -0.56
CA HIS A 193 17.26 21.32 -1.29
C HIS A 193 16.43 22.58 -1.50
N HIS A 194 16.92 23.71 -1.00
CA HIS A 194 16.27 25.01 -1.15
C HIS A 194 17.31 26.09 -1.46
N ASN A 195 17.18 26.80 -2.59
CA ASN A 195 18.00 27.97 -2.96
C ASN A 195 19.53 27.81 -2.75
N LYS A 196 20.08 26.61 -2.99
CA LYS A 196 21.48 26.15 -2.83
C LYS A 196 21.86 25.58 -1.45
N ASP A 197 21.01 25.72 -0.45
CA ASP A 197 21.18 25.09 0.86
C ASP A 197 20.66 23.66 0.85
N TYR A 198 21.32 22.82 1.64
CA TYR A 198 21.05 21.39 1.79
C TYR A 198 20.72 21.11 3.24
N ASP A 199 19.44 20.86 3.49
CA ASP A 199 18.95 20.48 4.80
C ASP A 199 18.76 18.95 4.84
N GLN A 200 19.46 18.30 5.76
CA GLN A 200 19.18 16.91 6.12
C GLN A 200 18.06 16.89 7.16
N LEU A 201 16.89 16.40 6.76
CA LEU A 201 15.74 16.24 7.61
C LEU A 201 15.66 14.79 8.08
N SER A 202 15.40 14.59 9.38
CA SER A 202 15.02 13.27 9.85
C SER A 202 13.67 12.89 9.24
N PHE A 203 13.47 11.60 9.01
CA PHE A 203 12.21 11.06 8.50
C PHE A 203 10.97 11.49 9.31
N ASP A 204 11.16 11.75 10.61
CA ASP A 204 10.12 12.25 11.51
C ASP A 204 9.57 13.63 11.14
N LYS A 205 10.36 14.47 10.46
CA LYS A 205 9.94 15.81 10.03
C LYS A 205 8.93 15.80 8.90
N LEU A 206 8.76 14.67 8.22
CA LEU A 206 7.69 14.48 7.26
C LEU A 206 6.32 14.49 7.95
N SER A 207 5.35 15.07 7.27
CA SER A 207 3.96 15.07 7.72
C SER A 207 3.34 13.66 7.60
N ASN A 208 2.20 13.45 8.26
CA ASN A 208 1.46 12.19 8.12
C ASN A 208 0.97 11.95 6.68
N PRO A 209 0.44 12.95 5.94
CA PRO A 209 0.10 12.77 4.53
C PRO A 209 1.28 12.31 3.67
N GLU A 210 2.46 12.92 3.83
CA GLU A 210 3.65 12.56 3.05
C GLU A 210 4.15 11.15 3.38
N LYS A 211 4.12 10.78 4.66
CA LYS A 211 4.39 9.40 5.10
C LYS A 211 3.40 8.42 4.46
N GLY A 212 2.12 8.77 4.41
CA GLY A 212 1.09 7.99 3.69
C GLY A 212 1.47 7.74 2.24
N GLN A 213 1.78 8.82 1.51
CA GLN A 213 2.21 8.75 0.10
C GLN A 213 3.44 7.86 -0.10
N ILE A 214 4.45 7.97 0.78
CA ILE A 214 5.66 7.13 0.73
C ILE A 214 5.31 5.65 0.95
N GLY A 215 4.42 5.33 1.89
CA GLY A 215 3.95 3.97 2.10
C GLY A 215 3.28 3.39 0.85
N GLU A 216 2.35 4.14 0.26
CA GLU A 216 1.59 3.74 -0.95
C GLU A 216 2.53 3.49 -2.13
N LEU A 217 3.51 4.38 -2.33
CA LEU A 217 4.51 4.25 -3.40
C LEU A 217 5.41 3.02 -3.21
N ALA A 218 5.88 2.75 -2.00
CA ALA A 218 6.69 1.57 -1.71
C ALA A 218 5.95 0.27 -2.10
N MET A 219 4.66 0.19 -1.77
CA MET A 219 3.82 -0.94 -2.15
C MET A 219 3.68 -1.05 -3.68
N GLU A 220 3.41 0.07 -4.35
CA GLU A 220 3.28 0.11 -5.80
C GLU A 220 4.54 -0.37 -6.52
N TYR A 221 5.72 0.10 -6.11
CA TYR A 221 7.00 -0.35 -6.69
C TYR A 221 7.19 -1.86 -6.54
N VAL A 222 6.89 -2.39 -5.37
CA VAL A 222 6.97 -3.83 -5.10
C VAL A 222 6.02 -4.61 -6.02
N MET A 223 4.75 -4.20 -6.12
CA MET A 223 3.77 -4.90 -6.97
C MET A 223 4.13 -4.85 -8.46
N ILE A 224 4.59 -3.69 -8.95
CA ILE A 224 5.09 -3.55 -10.32
C ILE A 224 6.29 -4.47 -10.56
N SER A 225 7.24 -4.56 -9.62
CA SER A 225 8.40 -5.45 -9.76
C SER A 225 8.03 -6.93 -9.88
N TYR A 226 6.89 -7.33 -9.32
CA TYR A 226 6.34 -8.68 -9.44
C TYR A 226 5.42 -8.88 -10.65
N GLY A 227 5.21 -7.86 -11.50
CA GLY A 227 4.40 -7.95 -12.71
C GLY A 227 2.93 -7.52 -12.56
N TYR A 228 2.52 -7.02 -11.39
CA TYR A 228 1.15 -6.61 -11.09
C TYR A 228 0.94 -5.14 -11.43
N ASN A 229 0.87 -4.85 -12.72
CA ASN A 229 0.78 -3.48 -13.24
C ASN A 229 -0.65 -2.95 -13.35
N ASN A 230 -1.67 -3.80 -13.22
CA ASN A 230 -3.06 -3.36 -13.30
C ASN A 230 -3.52 -2.88 -11.93
N LYS A 231 -3.30 -1.60 -11.68
CA LYS A 231 -3.71 -0.91 -10.46
C LYS A 231 -5.09 -0.30 -10.66
N PHE A 232 -5.97 -0.48 -9.69
CA PHE A 232 -7.26 0.21 -9.69
C PHE A 232 -7.08 1.65 -9.22
N ASP A 233 -7.22 2.61 -10.15
CA ASP A 233 -6.90 4.04 -9.95
C ASP A 233 -7.67 4.73 -8.81
N SER A 234 -8.80 4.16 -8.39
CA SER A 234 -9.66 4.78 -7.37
C SER A 234 -9.09 4.74 -5.93
N GLN A 235 -7.88 4.20 -5.73
CA GLN A 235 -7.38 3.86 -4.39
C GLN A 235 -6.26 4.79 -3.87
N ASN A 236 -5.41 5.37 -4.73
CA ASN A 236 -4.31 6.24 -4.28
C ASN A 236 -4.81 7.53 -3.63
N GLY A 237 -4.34 7.84 -2.43
CA GLY A 237 -4.77 9.02 -1.68
C GLY A 237 -6.28 9.10 -1.46
N SER A 238 -7.00 7.99 -1.63
CA SER A 238 -8.48 7.96 -1.63
C SER A 238 -9.07 8.08 -0.23
N GLY A 239 -8.27 7.79 0.81
CA GLY A 239 -8.73 7.70 2.20
C GLY A 239 -9.73 6.56 2.44
N GLN A 240 -9.91 5.64 1.48
CA GLN A 240 -10.85 4.52 1.56
C GLN A 240 -10.31 3.35 2.39
N GLY A 241 -9.05 3.43 2.83
CA GLY A 241 -8.40 2.44 3.69
C GLY A 241 -7.94 1.18 2.96
N ILE A 242 -7.85 1.21 1.63
CA ILE A 242 -7.05 0.24 0.90
C ILE A 242 -6.09 1.07 0.07
N ASP A 243 -4.81 1.01 0.43
CA ASP A 243 -3.75 1.82 -0.18
C ASP A 243 -3.49 1.43 -1.64
N GLY A 244 -3.94 0.24 -2.04
CA GLY A 244 -3.86 -0.20 -3.42
C GLY A 244 -4.55 -1.53 -3.66
N ILE A 245 -5.04 -1.71 -4.88
CA ILE A 245 -5.55 -2.97 -5.39
C ILE A 245 -4.83 -3.24 -6.70
N PHE A 246 -4.14 -4.37 -6.77
CA PHE A 246 -3.30 -4.73 -7.90
C PHE A 246 -3.72 -6.09 -8.44
N SER A 247 -3.81 -6.20 -9.76
CA SER A 247 -4.05 -7.47 -10.43
C SER A 247 -3.03 -7.70 -11.53
N ASP A 248 -2.86 -8.97 -11.88
CA ASP A 248 -2.21 -9.33 -13.13
C ASP A 248 -3.25 -9.39 -14.25
N ASN A 249 -2.91 -8.94 -15.45
CA ASN A 249 -3.83 -8.94 -16.61
C ASN A 249 -3.99 -10.33 -17.26
N SER A 250 -3.67 -11.42 -16.56
CA SER A 250 -3.78 -12.77 -17.13
C SER A 250 -5.23 -13.27 -17.13
N LYS A 251 -5.47 -14.42 -17.79
CA LYS A 251 -6.80 -15.07 -17.77
C LYS A 251 -7.18 -15.63 -16.40
N ASN A 252 -6.21 -15.87 -15.52
CA ASN A 252 -6.37 -16.43 -14.18
C ASN A 252 -5.81 -15.46 -13.13
N SER A 253 -6.22 -14.20 -13.25
CA SER A 253 -5.71 -13.09 -12.45
C SER A 253 -5.71 -13.37 -10.96
N GLU A 254 -4.58 -13.08 -10.33
CA GLU A 254 -4.46 -12.90 -8.89
C GLU A 254 -4.72 -11.45 -8.53
N LEU A 255 -5.35 -11.22 -7.38
CA LEU A 255 -5.64 -9.90 -6.85
C LEU A 255 -4.91 -9.69 -5.53
N PHE A 256 -4.30 -8.54 -5.35
CA PHE A 256 -3.65 -8.14 -4.12
C PHE A 256 -4.32 -6.89 -3.56
N LEU A 257 -4.86 -7.01 -2.34
CA LEU A 257 -5.38 -5.92 -1.53
C LEU A 257 -4.28 -5.46 -0.59
N THR A 258 -3.90 -4.19 -0.67
CA THR A 258 -2.71 -3.71 0.00
C THR A 258 -3.00 -2.60 0.99
N GLU A 259 -2.27 -2.60 2.10
CA GLU A 259 -2.26 -1.53 3.09
C GLU A 259 -0.82 -1.30 3.52
N SER A 260 -0.47 -0.04 3.66
CA SER A 260 0.87 0.39 3.99
C SER A 260 0.85 1.40 5.13
N LYS A 261 1.90 1.36 5.95
CA LYS A 261 2.17 2.43 6.91
C LYS A 261 3.63 2.81 6.83
N CYS A 262 3.88 4.11 6.78
CA CYS A 262 5.21 4.64 6.94
C CYS A 262 5.30 5.35 8.29
N GLN A 263 6.31 5.02 9.09
CA GLN A 263 6.36 5.44 10.49
C GLN A 263 7.56 6.31 10.82
N GLY A 264 7.34 7.21 11.77
CA GLY A 264 8.40 7.90 12.48
C GLY A 264 9.09 7.03 13.54
N SER A 265 10.23 7.49 14.05
CA SER A 265 11.10 6.76 14.98
C SER A 265 10.43 6.49 16.33
N SER A 266 9.45 7.33 16.68
CA SER A 266 8.70 7.28 17.93
C SER A 266 7.58 6.24 17.95
N ILE A 267 7.12 5.75 16.79
CA ILE A 267 5.96 4.85 16.70
C ILE A 267 6.44 3.42 16.44
N LYS A 268 6.42 2.59 17.49
CA LYS A 268 6.84 1.18 17.42
C LYS A 268 5.69 0.20 17.12
N GLN A 269 4.44 0.68 17.08
CA GLN A 269 3.26 -0.17 17.25
C GLN A 269 2.64 -0.74 15.95
N ASN A 270 3.04 -0.29 14.75
CA ASN A 270 2.44 -0.81 13.50
C ASN A 270 3.42 -1.71 12.74
N SER A 271 3.70 -2.90 13.26
CA SER A 271 4.35 -3.96 12.47
C SER A 271 3.49 -4.36 11.28
N ALA A 272 4.07 -5.01 10.26
CA ALA A 272 3.26 -5.56 9.16
C ALA A 272 2.15 -6.50 9.68
N LYS A 273 2.41 -7.22 10.77
CA LYS A 273 1.40 -8.02 11.48
C LYS A 273 0.26 -7.16 12.06
N ALA A 274 0.58 -6.09 12.79
CA ALA A 274 -0.44 -5.20 13.34
C ALA A 274 -1.27 -4.52 12.23
N ILE A 275 -0.63 -4.18 11.10
CA ILE A 275 -1.33 -3.66 9.92
C ILE A 275 -2.31 -4.70 9.37
N MET A 276 -1.86 -5.95 9.22
CA MET A 276 -2.71 -7.06 8.77
C MET A 276 -3.91 -7.29 9.70
N GLU A 277 -3.68 -7.25 11.01
CA GLU A 277 -4.70 -7.54 12.03
C GLU A 277 -5.71 -6.40 12.22
N HIS A 278 -5.27 -5.14 12.20
CA HIS A 278 -6.10 -3.99 12.54
C HIS A 278 -6.64 -3.23 11.32
N TYR A 279 -5.88 -3.17 10.22
CA TYR A 279 -6.24 -2.36 9.05
C TYR A 279 -6.71 -3.24 7.89
N LEU A 280 -6.09 -4.41 7.69
CA LEU A 280 -6.54 -5.42 6.73
C LEU A 280 -7.30 -6.57 7.40
N SER A 281 -7.99 -6.27 8.51
CA SER A 281 -8.91 -7.21 9.11
C SER A 281 -10.01 -7.56 8.12
N VAL A 282 -10.54 -8.77 8.20
CA VAL A 282 -11.56 -9.26 7.26
C VAL A 282 -12.80 -8.34 7.22
N PRO A 283 -13.44 -7.98 8.36
CA PRO A 283 -14.62 -7.12 8.35
C PRO A 283 -14.33 -5.76 7.73
N LEU A 284 -13.17 -5.19 8.05
CA LEU A 284 -12.79 -3.87 7.59
C LEU A 284 -12.47 -3.87 6.10
N THR A 285 -11.76 -4.89 5.61
CA THR A 285 -11.46 -5.08 4.19
C THR A 285 -12.75 -5.14 3.37
N ILE A 286 -13.74 -5.94 3.80
CA ILE A 286 -15.03 -6.06 3.13
C ILE A 286 -15.76 -4.71 3.10
N SER A 287 -15.84 -4.03 4.25
CA SER A 287 -16.47 -2.70 4.35
C SER A 287 -15.81 -1.66 3.44
N ARG A 288 -14.49 -1.71 3.30
CA ARG A 288 -13.73 -0.78 2.45
C ARG A 288 -13.89 -1.08 0.96
N LEU A 289 -13.91 -2.36 0.58
CA LEU A 289 -14.25 -2.77 -0.79
C LEU A 289 -15.66 -2.28 -1.20
N ASP A 290 -16.57 -2.12 -0.24
CA ASP A 290 -17.91 -1.60 -0.49
C ASP A 290 -17.99 -0.09 -0.76
N LYS A 291 -16.92 0.64 -0.43
CA LYS A 291 -16.82 2.09 -0.63
C LYS A 291 -16.11 2.45 -1.94
N ILE A 292 -15.64 1.46 -2.69
CA ILE A 292 -14.91 1.68 -3.94
C ILE A 292 -15.85 2.22 -5.02
N SER A 293 -15.43 3.32 -5.63
CA SER A 293 -16.13 4.00 -6.72
C SER A 293 -15.23 4.11 -7.94
N PRO A 294 -15.75 3.96 -9.17
CA PRO A 294 -17.15 3.70 -9.51
C PRO A 294 -17.59 2.26 -9.26
N LYS A 295 -18.90 2.02 -9.23
CA LYS A 295 -19.51 0.69 -9.04
C LYS A 295 -18.95 -0.38 -10.00
N ALA A 296 -18.62 0.02 -11.24
CA ALA A 296 -17.99 -0.88 -12.21
C ALA A 296 -16.63 -1.43 -11.73
N ALA A 297 -15.78 -0.60 -11.13
CA ALA A 297 -14.51 -1.03 -10.57
C ALA A 297 -14.73 -1.98 -9.38
N GLN A 298 -15.72 -1.69 -8.54
CA GLN A 298 -16.11 -2.59 -7.45
C GLN A 298 -16.53 -3.98 -7.95
N ASP A 299 -17.35 -4.04 -9.00
CA ASP A 299 -17.84 -5.30 -9.56
C ASP A 299 -16.70 -6.11 -10.21
N GLU A 300 -15.77 -5.42 -10.89
CA GLU A 300 -14.54 -6.04 -11.42
C GLU A 300 -13.68 -6.64 -10.29
N ILE A 301 -13.42 -5.87 -9.24
CA ILE A 301 -12.67 -6.34 -8.06
C ILE A 301 -13.34 -7.57 -7.46
N ARG A 302 -14.67 -7.53 -7.27
CA ARG A 302 -15.43 -8.66 -6.70
C ARG A 302 -15.33 -9.92 -7.56
N ALA A 303 -15.27 -9.80 -8.88
CA ALA A 303 -15.07 -10.96 -9.77
C ALA A 303 -13.69 -11.63 -9.56
N LEU A 304 -12.68 -10.84 -9.20
CA LEU A 304 -11.30 -11.28 -8.97
C LEU A 304 -11.03 -11.81 -7.56
N LEU A 305 -11.93 -11.56 -6.60
CA LEU A 305 -11.75 -11.96 -5.19
C LEU A 305 -11.61 -13.47 -4.95
N LYS A 306 -11.97 -14.31 -5.94
CA LYS A 306 -11.79 -15.77 -5.88
C LYS A 306 -10.33 -16.20 -5.71
N LYS A 307 -9.39 -15.34 -6.10
CA LYS A 307 -7.95 -15.58 -6.00
C LYS A 307 -7.25 -14.33 -5.49
N ALA A 308 -7.68 -13.88 -4.31
CA ALA A 308 -7.17 -12.69 -3.66
C ALA A 308 -6.18 -12.99 -2.53
N PHE A 309 -5.34 -12.00 -2.27
CA PHE A 309 -4.36 -11.98 -1.21
C PHE A 309 -4.35 -10.59 -0.56
N LYS A 310 -3.99 -10.53 0.72
CA LYS A 310 -3.75 -9.29 1.46
C LYS A 310 -2.25 -9.09 1.61
N ILE A 311 -1.77 -7.87 1.42
CA ILE A 311 -0.38 -7.49 1.72
C ILE A 311 -0.39 -6.29 2.66
N ALA A 312 0.20 -6.49 3.84
CA ALA A 312 0.56 -5.42 4.73
C ALA A 312 2.03 -5.04 4.52
N CYS A 313 2.32 -3.74 4.37
CA CYS A 313 3.67 -3.20 4.33
C CYS A 313 3.88 -2.17 5.43
N ARG A 314 5.04 -2.23 6.08
CA ARG A 314 5.53 -1.16 6.93
C ARG A 314 6.85 -0.65 6.39
N VAL A 315 6.90 0.62 5.99
CA VAL A 315 8.15 1.33 5.71
C VAL A 315 8.70 1.85 7.04
N LYS A 316 9.85 1.32 7.46
CA LYS A 316 10.53 1.70 8.70
C LYS A 316 11.34 3.00 8.51
N VAL A 317 11.74 3.60 9.63
CA VAL A 317 12.60 4.78 9.63
C VAL A 317 13.95 4.58 8.97
N ASP A 318 14.47 3.35 8.90
CA ASP A 318 15.71 3.03 8.21
C ASP A 318 15.54 2.86 6.69
N GLY A 319 14.34 3.17 6.16
CA GLY A 319 13.98 3.06 4.75
C GLY A 319 13.60 1.65 4.31
N TYR A 320 13.86 0.62 5.11
CA TYR A 320 13.51 -0.77 4.79
C TYR A 320 12.04 -1.06 5.02
N CYS A 321 11.51 -1.94 4.18
CA CYS A 321 10.15 -2.42 4.28
C CYS A 321 10.07 -3.73 5.07
N GLU A 322 9.02 -3.87 5.88
CA GLU A 322 8.58 -5.12 6.51
C GLU A 322 7.25 -5.52 5.86
N PHE A 323 7.10 -6.78 5.48
CA PHE A 323 5.92 -7.27 4.76
C PHE A 323 5.24 -8.42 5.49
N LEU A 324 3.93 -8.53 5.32
CA LEU A 324 3.17 -9.74 5.61
C LEU A 324 2.14 -9.95 4.51
N VAL A 325 2.15 -11.14 3.92
CA VAL A 325 1.26 -11.57 2.83
C VAL A 325 0.44 -12.76 3.30
N GLU A 326 -0.87 -12.67 3.15
CA GLU A 326 -1.82 -13.73 3.52
C GLU A 326 -2.86 -13.98 2.41
N PRO A 327 -3.25 -15.24 2.14
CA PRO A 327 -4.39 -15.53 1.28
C PRO A 327 -5.68 -14.88 1.80
N PHE A 328 -6.53 -14.42 0.89
CA PHE A 328 -7.85 -13.87 1.21
C PHE A 328 -8.94 -14.69 0.53
N ASP A 329 -9.56 -15.56 1.32
CA ASP A 329 -10.70 -16.39 0.90
C ASP A 329 -12.00 -15.66 1.20
N PHE A 330 -12.41 -14.78 0.30
CA PHE A 330 -13.59 -13.92 0.49
C PHE A 330 -14.85 -14.73 0.81
N ASP A 331 -15.11 -15.83 0.10
CA ASP A 331 -16.32 -16.63 0.28
C ASP A 331 -16.35 -17.30 1.66
N LYS A 332 -15.23 -17.89 2.08
CA LYS A 332 -15.11 -18.50 3.41
C LYS A 332 -15.25 -17.45 4.52
N GLU A 333 -14.67 -16.28 4.34
CA GLU A 333 -14.73 -15.21 5.32
C GLU A 333 -16.14 -14.60 5.45
N ILE A 334 -16.85 -14.42 4.33
CA ILE A 334 -18.27 -14.02 4.34
C ILE A 334 -19.13 -15.10 5.01
N ALA A 335 -18.88 -16.37 4.74
CA ALA A 335 -19.60 -17.47 5.38
C ALA A 335 -19.37 -17.50 6.90
N LYS A 336 -18.14 -17.27 7.37
CA LYS A 336 -17.83 -17.13 8.80
C LYS A 336 -18.59 -15.97 9.43
N LEU A 337 -18.56 -14.79 8.80
CA LEU A 337 -19.27 -13.62 9.31
C LEU A 337 -20.78 -13.88 9.43
N ARG A 338 -21.39 -14.49 8.41
CA ARG A 338 -22.81 -14.89 8.46
C ARG A 338 -23.09 -15.88 9.59
N ASN A 339 -22.25 -16.90 9.75
CA ASN A 339 -22.44 -17.91 10.81
C ASN A 339 -22.25 -17.32 12.20
N THR A 340 -21.30 -16.40 12.40
CA THR A 340 -21.14 -15.67 13.67
C THR A 340 -22.40 -14.85 13.95
N MET A 341 -22.96 -14.16 12.95
CA MET A 341 -24.21 -13.41 13.09
C MET A 341 -25.42 -14.31 13.41
N SER A 342 -25.52 -15.51 12.82
CA SER A 342 -26.59 -16.46 13.10
C SER A 342 -26.46 -17.17 14.46
N SER A 343 -25.23 -17.33 14.97
CA SER A 343 -24.97 -17.93 16.28
C SER A 343 -25.23 -16.99 17.46
N SER A 344 -25.20 -15.67 17.22
CA SER A 344 -25.61 -14.64 18.20
C SER A 344 -27.12 -14.38 18.25
N SER A 345 -27.90 -15.05 17.40
CA SER A 345 -29.36 -14.88 17.27
C SER A 345 -30.13 -16.17 17.51
N SER A 346 -29.55 -17.15 18.20
CA SER A 346 -30.11 -18.50 18.32
C SER A 346 -30.95 -18.77 19.57
N SER A 347 -31.30 -17.76 20.37
CA SER A 347 -32.58 -17.81 21.09
C SER A 347 -33.62 -17.18 20.16
N ALA A 348 -34.86 -17.66 20.18
CA ALA A 348 -35.93 -17.08 19.38
C ALA A 348 -36.14 -15.60 19.79
N VAL A 349 -35.44 -14.69 19.11
CA VAL A 349 -35.49 -13.26 19.42
C VAL A 349 -36.82 -12.74 18.90
N ASP A 350 -37.60 -12.15 19.80
CA ASP A 350 -38.86 -11.50 19.45
C ASP A 350 -38.60 -10.46 18.34
N PRO A 351 -39.25 -10.55 17.15
CA PRO A 351 -39.13 -9.54 16.12
C PRO A 351 -39.63 -8.15 16.57
N ASN A 352 -40.35 -8.10 17.70
CA ASN A 352 -40.74 -6.87 18.38
C ASN A 352 -39.75 -6.40 19.45
N SER A 353 -38.57 -7.04 19.59
CA SER A 353 -37.52 -6.57 20.49
C SER A 353 -37.21 -5.10 20.21
N GLU A 354 -37.19 -4.29 21.28
CA GLU A 354 -36.76 -2.89 21.21
C GLU A 354 -35.29 -2.77 20.78
N TRP A 355 -34.51 -3.84 20.98
CA TRP A 355 -33.11 -3.96 20.64
C TRP A 355 -32.94 -4.54 19.24
N LYS A 356 -33.16 -3.73 18.20
CA LYS A 356 -32.92 -4.11 16.81
C LYS A 356 -32.19 -3.04 16.01
N ILE A 357 -31.43 -3.46 15.00
CA ILE A 357 -30.77 -2.63 13.99
C ILE A 357 -31.19 -3.07 12.59
N THR A 358 -31.40 -2.12 11.69
CA THR A 358 -31.65 -2.38 10.27
C THR A 358 -30.37 -2.08 9.51
N LEU A 359 -29.84 -3.09 8.83
CA LEU A 359 -28.64 -2.99 8.00
C LEU A 359 -28.93 -2.26 6.68
N PRO A 360 -27.91 -1.77 5.96
CA PRO A 360 -28.11 -1.04 4.69
C PRO A 360 -28.85 -1.82 3.60
N ASP A 361 -28.81 -3.15 3.65
CA ASP A 361 -29.54 -4.03 2.73
C ASP A 361 -31.01 -4.27 3.14
N GLY A 362 -31.46 -3.65 4.23
CA GLY A 362 -32.81 -3.79 4.78
C GLY A 362 -32.97 -4.94 5.78
N THR A 363 -31.92 -5.72 6.06
CA THR A 363 -31.97 -6.82 7.01
C THR A 363 -32.11 -6.30 8.44
N ILE A 364 -33.09 -6.81 9.18
CA ILE A 364 -33.31 -6.45 10.59
C ILE A 364 -32.64 -7.51 11.48
N HIS A 365 -31.66 -7.07 12.28
CA HIS A 365 -31.07 -7.88 13.34
C HIS A 365 -31.66 -7.46 14.68
N ALA A 366 -32.34 -8.39 15.35
CA ALA A 366 -32.83 -8.21 16.71
C ALA A 366 -31.87 -8.87 17.70
N PHE A 367 -31.76 -8.27 18.88
CA PHE A 367 -30.90 -8.70 19.98
C PHE A 367 -31.77 -8.99 21.21
N GLU A 368 -31.29 -9.93 22.02
CA GLU A 368 -31.99 -10.43 23.20
C GLU A 368 -31.83 -9.51 24.43
N SER A 369 -30.81 -8.65 24.43
CA SER A 369 -30.51 -7.73 25.51
C SER A 369 -29.81 -6.46 25.01
N GLU A 370 -29.86 -5.41 25.82
CA GLU A 370 -29.10 -4.17 25.60
C GLU A 370 -27.59 -4.44 25.53
N ASP A 371 -27.04 -5.27 26.42
CA ASP A 371 -25.61 -5.60 26.44
C ASP A 371 -25.14 -6.26 25.13
N ASN A 372 -25.97 -7.14 24.55
CA ASN A 372 -25.65 -7.77 23.26
C ASN A 372 -25.72 -6.75 22.11
N TYR A 373 -26.68 -5.82 22.16
CA TYR A 373 -26.80 -4.72 21.21
C TYR A 373 -25.59 -3.77 21.30
N ILE A 374 -25.19 -3.37 22.51
CA ILE A 374 -24.04 -2.51 22.75
C ILE A 374 -22.73 -3.22 22.34
N SER A 375 -22.53 -4.48 22.73
CA SER A 375 -21.33 -5.25 22.35
C SER A 375 -21.22 -5.42 20.82
N TYR A 376 -22.35 -5.60 20.14
CA TYR A 376 -22.40 -5.63 18.68
C TYR A 376 -22.00 -4.28 18.08
N ILE A 377 -22.57 -3.18 18.60
CA ILE A 377 -22.24 -1.82 18.19
C ILE A 377 -20.76 -1.54 18.37
N GLU A 378 -20.17 -1.86 19.52
CA GLU A 378 -18.74 -1.64 19.80
C GLU A 378 -17.83 -2.41 18.84
N LYS A 379 -18.19 -3.66 18.49
CA LYS A 379 -17.40 -4.49 17.57
C LYS A 379 -17.47 -4.04 16.11
N PHE A 380 -18.59 -3.43 15.72
CA PHE A 380 -18.87 -3.08 14.32
C PHE A 380 -18.97 -1.58 14.10
N TRP A 381 -18.66 -0.75 15.11
CA TRP A 381 -18.81 0.70 15.09
C TRP A 381 -18.14 1.35 13.87
N ASP A 382 -16.91 0.95 13.59
CA ASP A 382 -16.09 1.50 12.50
C ASP A 382 -16.57 1.07 11.10
N SER A 383 -17.49 0.10 11.04
CA SER A 383 -18.07 -0.41 9.79
C SER A 383 -19.45 0.20 9.47
N LEU A 384 -20.03 0.96 10.40
CA LEU A 384 -21.34 1.60 10.23
C LEU A 384 -21.25 2.82 9.30
N THR A 385 -22.32 3.06 8.55
CA THR A 385 -22.48 4.28 7.75
C THR A 385 -22.80 5.48 8.65
N GLU A 386 -22.55 6.71 8.19
CA GLU A 386 -22.90 7.92 8.96
C GLU A 386 -24.38 7.96 9.37
N ASN A 387 -25.28 7.49 8.49
CA ASN A 387 -26.70 7.33 8.82
C ASN A 387 -26.94 6.24 9.87
N GLY A 388 -26.22 5.13 9.82
CA GLY A 388 -26.28 4.08 10.84
C GLY A 388 -25.82 4.59 12.21
N ILE A 389 -24.71 5.34 12.25
CA ILE A 389 -24.18 5.96 13.47
C ILE A 389 -25.19 6.96 14.03
N LYS A 390 -25.79 7.83 13.19
CA LYS A 390 -26.80 8.80 13.61
C LYS A 390 -28.04 8.13 14.24
N ILE A 391 -28.57 7.07 13.62
CA ILE A 391 -29.73 6.33 14.13
C ILE A 391 -29.42 5.68 15.49
N ILE A 392 -28.22 5.11 15.63
CA ILE A 392 -27.79 4.50 16.89
C ILE A 392 -27.61 5.56 17.98
N ARG A 393 -27.01 6.72 17.65
CA ARG A 393 -26.87 7.86 18.56
C ARG A 393 -28.22 8.35 19.07
N GLU A 394 -29.17 8.63 18.18
CA GLU A 394 -30.51 9.08 18.57
C GLU A 394 -31.22 8.07 19.49
N LYS A 395 -30.91 6.79 19.35
CA LYS A 395 -31.46 5.72 20.18
C LYS A 395 -30.77 5.65 21.55
N LEU A 396 -29.44 5.75 21.60
CA LEU A 396 -28.66 5.80 22.84
C LEU A 396 -28.94 7.08 23.65
N GLU A 397 -29.10 8.23 23.00
CA GLU A 397 -29.49 9.50 23.64
C GLU A 397 -30.90 9.41 24.24
N LYS A 398 -31.85 8.78 23.53
CA LYS A 398 -33.21 8.52 24.08
C LYS A 398 -33.19 7.57 25.28
N LEU A 399 -32.26 6.63 25.33
CA LEU A 399 -32.06 5.73 26.46
C LEU A 399 -31.43 6.45 27.66
N ALA A 400 -30.48 7.35 27.42
CA ALA A 400 -29.87 8.17 28.46
C ALA A 400 -30.79 9.29 29.00
N LEU A 401 -31.76 9.76 28.20
CA LEU A 401 -32.72 10.81 28.57
C LEU A 401 -33.98 10.29 29.28
N LYS A 402 -34.29 8.99 29.19
CA LYS A 402 -35.16 8.37 30.18
C LYS A 402 -34.32 8.28 31.44
N ASP A 403 -34.76 8.85 32.55
CA ASP A 403 -34.15 8.72 33.88
C ASP A 403 -34.21 7.25 34.35
N ASP A 404 -33.55 6.35 33.62
CA ASP A 404 -33.42 4.95 33.92
C ASP A 404 -32.18 4.80 34.82
N PRO A 405 -32.35 4.49 36.12
CA PRO A 405 -31.23 4.30 37.04
C PRO A 405 -30.35 3.09 36.66
N TYR A 406 -30.74 2.32 35.62
CA TYR A 406 -29.98 1.21 35.08
C TYR A 406 -29.25 1.51 33.77
N ALA A 407 -29.25 2.76 33.28
CA ALA A 407 -28.38 3.15 32.16
C ALA A 407 -26.93 2.71 32.48
N THR A 408 -26.46 1.70 31.77
CA THR A 408 -25.24 1.00 32.16
C THR A 408 -24.04 1.93 32.01
N ALA A 409 -22.99 1.72 32.82
CA ALA A 409 -21.73 2.45 32.67
C ALA A 409 -21.16 2.35 31.24
N SER A 410 -21.46 1.24 30.55
CA SER A 410 -21.13 0.99 29.15
C SER A 410 -21.86 1.95 28.19
N THR A 411 -23.18 2.15 28.36
CA THR A 411 -23.98 3.10 27.56
C THR A 411 -23.43 4.54 27.69
N ILE A 412 -23.03 4.92 28.90
CA ILE A 412 -22.42 6.24 29.19
C ILE A 412 -21.02 6.35 28.59
N ASP A 413 -20.21 5.30 28.62
CA ASP A 413 -18.86 5.32 28.04
C ASP A 413 -18.86 5.37 26.51
N VAL A 414 -19.83 4.73 25.84
CA VAL A 414 -20.03 4.87 24.39
C VAL A 414 -20.45 6.31 24.02
N LEU A 415 -21.37 6.91 24.79
CA LEU A 415 -21.81 8.30 24.63
C LEU A 415 -20.74 9.34 25.03
N LYS A 416 -19.79 8.98 25.90
CA LYS A 416 -18.62 9.82 26.22
C LYS A 416 -17.58 9.78 25.13
N LYS A 417 -17.25 8.59 24.61
CA LYS A 417 -16.39 8.42 23.42
C LYS A 417 -16.93 9.32 22.32
N GLU A 418 -18.15 9.08 21.84
CA GLU A 418 -19.20 10.12 21.69
C GLU A 418 -18.89 11.61 21.46
N SER A 419 -18.57 12.26 22.57
CA SER A 419 -18.45 13.70 22.73
C SER A 419 -17.05 14.24 22.42
N GLU A 420 -16.07 13.35 22.26
CA GLU A 420 -14.72 13.73 21.84
C GLU A 420 -14.75 14.16 20.37
N PRO A 421 -14.17 15.34 20.02
CA PRO A 421 -14.08 15.80 18.65
C PRO A 421 -13.51 14.71 17.73
N LEU A 422 -14.04 14.59 16.51
CA LEU A 422 -13.57 13.64 15.49
C LEU A 422 -12.07 13.75 15.18
N ALA A 423 -11.44 14.87 15.53
CA ALA A 423 -10.01 15.14 15.42
C ALA A 423 -9.17 14.50 16.55
N GLU A 424 -9.77 14.12 17.67
CA GLU A 424 -9.09 13.52 18.83
C GLU A 424 -9.23 11.98 18.86
N ARG A 425 -10.12 11.40 18.04
CA ARG A 425 -10.31 9.94 17.90
C ARG A 425 -9.49 9.27 16.79
N LYS A 426 -8.66 10.01 16.06
CA LYS A 426 -7.85 9.48 14.94
C LYS A 426 -6.37 9.42 15.26
#